data_AF-A0A9P7V7W1-F1
#
_entry.id   AF-A0A9P7V7W1-F1
#
_cell.length_a   1.000
_cell.length_b   1.000
_cell.length_c   1.000
_cell.angle_alpha   90.00
_cell.angle_beta   90.00
_cell.angle_gamma   90.00
#
_symmetry.space_group_name_H-M   'P 1'
#
loop_
_entity.id
_entity.type
_entity.pdbx_description
1 polymer ?
#
loop_
_entity_poly.entity_id
_entity_poly.type
_entity_poly.pdbx_seq_one_letter_code
_entity_poly.pdbx_strand_id
1 'polypeptide(L)'
;MWTLAVPEEQLATNTFGNETILGTGDQRKPLLCQWYYPGCLGLRNPLDIDVSQLHIISCVIASKKVNDMENRMTLRLNGSVVQWYYVQGSADDHELWLTNEICEGKLDPRFFWNHIYTSSDIIDPNSNMIYDWLGDDQLIAKMNSIWTNYAQLLSTKNGILPDISNVDKEDNKTGISFGIINSSVEYAELVDAFKGNVDQVIVFSTKYEILNPRKAKVFHYSLESGKKSSRQLRDIFPVLLPQLDTNLPIMVLGEDDTDLAALVVLILLSQNYDDDWCRCQRQQRPNKDTVRRHLRLLLNVRRVNPSRNTLQSVNAYIM
;
A
#
# COMPACT_ATOMS: atom_id res chain seq x y z
N MET A 1 -4.77 29.20 7.10
CA MET A 1 -6.16 29.04 6.66
C MET A 1 -6.38 30.08 5.58
N TRP A 2 -6.19 29.71 4.31
CA TRP A 2 -6.34 30.63 3.17
C TRP A 2 -7.65 30.30 2.49
N THR A 3 -8.67 31.12 2.73
CA THR A 3 -9.97 31.01 2.07
C THR A 3 -9.82 31.55 0.66
N LEU A 4 -9.99 30.68 -0.34
CA LEU A 4 -10.25 31.10 -1.72
C LEU A 4 -11.63 31.76 -1.73
N ALA A 5 -11.68 33.08 -1.60
CA ALA A 5 -12.88 33.85 -1.89
C ALA A 5 -13.02 33.96 -3.41
N VAL A 6 -13.64 32.97 -4.05
CA VAL A 6 -14.19 33.15 -5.38
C VAL A 6 -15.52 33.88 -5.21
N PRO A 7 -15.78 34.99 -5.91
CA PRO A 7 -17.08 35.67 -5.85
C PRO A 7 -18.21 34.69 -6.19
N GLU A 8 -19.18 34.56 -5.27
CA GLU A 8 -20.32 33.61 -5.38
C GLU A 8 -21.13 33.78 -6.67
N GLU A 9 -21.09 34.94 -7.31
CA GLU A 9 -21.86 35.24 -8.52
C GLU A 9 -21.37 34.53 -9.80
N GLN A 10 -20.22 33.82 -9.78
CA GLN A 10 -19.71 33.08 -10.94
C GLN A 10 -19.72 31.55 -10.81
N LEU A 11 -20.18 31.00 -9.69
CA LEU A 11 -20.18 29.55 -9.44
C LEU A 11 -21.60 28.97 -9.42
N ALA A 12 -22.33 29.10 -10.52
CA ALA A 12 -23.31 28.09 -10.88
C ALA A 12 -22.59 26.86 -11.46
N THR A 13 -21.69 26.25 -10.68
CA THR A 13 -20.98 25.04 -11.08
C THR A 13 -21.86 23.84 -10.83
N ASN A 14 -22.57 23.40 -11.86
CA ASN A 14 -23.06 22.03 -11.90
C ASN A 14 -21.83 21.10 -11.90
N THR A 15 -21.61 20.39 -10.80
CA THR A 15 -20.66 19.27 -10.75
C THR A 15 -21.23 18.12 -11.58
N PHE A 16 -20.65 17.87 -12.75
CA PHE A 16 -21.01 16.76 -13.61
C PHE A 16 -20.09 15.56 -13.35
N GLY A 17 -20.65 14.36 -13.23
CA GLY A 17 -19.87 13.13 -13.28
C GLY A 17 -19.43 12.83 -14.71
N ASN A 18 -18.39 12.00 -14.88
CA ASN A 18 -17.89 11.56 -16.21
C ASN A 18 -19.02 11.04 -17.14
N GLU A 19 -20.06 10.43 -16.56
CA GLU A 19 -21.18 9.87 -17.32
C GLU A 19 -22.14 10.92 -17.88
N THR A 20 -22.16 12.14 -17.32
CA THR A 20 -23.07 13.21 -17.76
C THR A 20 -22.52 13.96 -18.97
N ILE A 21 -21.20 14.15 -19.07
CA ILE A 21 -20.53 14.78 -20.22
C ILE A 21 -20.68 13.92 -21.49
N LEU A 22 -20.70 12.60 -21.35
CA LEU A 22 -20.83 11.66 -22.46
C LEU A 22 -22.29 11.35 -22.83
N GLY A 23 -23.24 11.61 -21.93
CA GLY A 23 -24.67 11.26 -22.09
C GLY A 23 -25.57 12.39 -22.62
N THR A 24 -25.16 13.65 -22.50
CA THR A 24 -25.92 14.77 -23.08
C THR A 24 -25.58 14.92 -24.56
N GLY A 25 -26.59 14.82 -25.43
CA GLY A 25 -26.48 14.80 -26.90
C GLY A 25 -25.92 16.06 -27.59
N ASP A 26 -25.11 16.87 -26.91
CA ASP A 26 -24.42 18.03 -27.46
C ASP A 26 -22.97 17.64 -27.87
N GLN A 27 -22.85 16.61 -28.71
CA GLN A 27 -21.58 15.91 -29.05
C GLN A 27 -20.57 16.74 -29.89
N ARG A 28 -20.55 18.07 -29.84
CA ARG A 28 -19.69 18.87 -30.75
C ARG A 28 -18.99 20.09 -30.16
N LYS A 29 -19.08 20.37 -28.86
CA LYS A 29 -18.32 21.48 -28.28
C LYS A 29 -16.92 21.01 -27.87
N PRO A 30 -15.84 21.66 -28.34
CA PRO A 30 -14.49 21.33 -27.90
C PRO A 30 -14.34 21.51 -26.39
N LEU A 31 -13.54 20.63 -25.77
CA LEU A 31 -13.14 20.77 -24.38
C LEU A 31 -11.95 21.73 -24.29
N LEU A 32 -12.01 22.70 -23.38
CA LEU A 32 -10.90 23.59 -23.06
C LEU A 32 -10.54 23.45 -21.59
N CYS A 33 -9.36 22.86 -21.31
CA CYS A 33 -8.83 22.77 -19.96
C CYS A 33 -8.24 24.11 -19.53
N GLN A 34 -8.63 24.58 -18.36
CA GLN A 34 -8.21 25.87 -17.83
C GLN A 34 -7.73 25.71 -16.39
N TRP A 35 -6.47 26.08 -16.15
CA TRP A 35 -5.82 25.86 -14.86
C TRP A 35 -5.96 27.05 -13.92
N TYR A 36 -6.48 26.80 -12.72
CA TYR A 36 -6.62 27.76 -11.63
C TYR A 36 -5.63 27.41 -10.52
N TYR A 37 -4.88 28.40 -10.04
CA TYR A 37 -3.91 28.25 -8.94
C TYR A 37 -3.93 29.49 -8.03
N PRO A 38 -3.47 29.39 -6.77
CA PRO A 38 -3.40 30.54 -5.87
C PRO A 38 -2.60 31.71 -6.46
N GLY A 39 -3.23 32.88 -6.54
CA GLY A 39 -2.63 34.10 -7.12
C GLY A 39 -2.87 34.28 -8.63
N CYS A 40 -3.64 33.39 -9.27
CA CYS A 40 -4.09 33.61 -10.64
C CYS A 40 -5.08 34.81 -10.68
N LEU A 41 -4.64 35.94 -11.26
CA LEU A 41 -5.43 37.17 -11.38
C LEU A 41 -6.41 37.09 -12.56
N GLY A 42 -7.40 36.19 -12.47
CA GLY A 42 -8.43 36.02 -13.49
C GLY A 42 -7.88 35.52 -14.83
N LEU A 43 -8.54 34.53 -15.41
CA LEU A 43 -8.10 34.03 -16.70
C LEU A 43 -8.56 34.98 -17.81
N ARG A 44 -7.60 35.56 -18.52
CA ARG A 44 -7.87 36.09 -19.86
C ARG A 44 -8.08 34.90 -20.79
N ASN A 45 -9.19 34.91 -21.52
CA ASN A 45 -9.39 33.99 -22.62
C ASN A 45 -8.25 34.21 -23.63
N PRO A 46 -7.27 33.29 -23.74
CA PRO A 46 -6.04 33.59 -24.46
C PRO A 46 -6.24 33.64 -25.98
N LEU A 47 -7.45 33.31 -26.46
CA LEU A 47 -7.73 33.06 -27.87
C LEU A 47 -8.94 33.85 -28.42
N ASP A 48 -9.55 34.75 -27.64
CA ASP A 48 -10.80 35.46 -28.01
C ASP A 48 -11.91 34.50 -28.51
N ILE A 49 -11.92 33.26 -28.03
CA ILE A 49 -12.89 32.26 -28.47
C ILE A 49 -14.20 32.49 -27.74
N ASP A 50 -15.32 32.47 -28.46
CA ASP A 50 -16.65 32.48 -27.86
C ASP A 50 -16.85 31.28 -26.92
N VAL A 51 -16.80 31.54 -25.62
CA VAL A 51 -16.91 30.54 -24.55
C VAL A 51 -18.23 29.78 -24.56
N SER A 52 -19.27 30.32 -25.21
CA SER A 52 -20.58 29.65 -25.34
C SER A 52 -20.53 28.40 -26.23
N GLN A 53 -19.47 28.27 -27.05
CA GLN A 53 -19.24 27.16 -27.97
C GLN A 53 -18.31 26.08 -27.42
N LEU A 54 -17.84 26.23 -26.18
CA LEU A 54 -16.86 25.34 -25.56
C LEU A 54 -17.41 24.71 -24.27
N HIS A 55 -16.84 23.57 -23.89
CA HIS A 55 -16.92 23.07 -22.53
C HIS A 55 -15.63 23.41 -21.79
N ILE A 56 -15.71 24.28 -20.79
CA ILE A 56 -14.56 24.65 -19.96
C ILE A 56 -14.41 23.63 -18.84
N ILE A 57 -13.23 22.99 -18.79
CA ILE A 57 -12.83 22.12 -17.69
C ILE A 57 -11.93 22.94 -16.78
N SER A 58 -12.44 23.31 -15.60
CA SER A 58 -11.69 24.04 -14.59
C SER A 58 -10.79 23.09 -13.79
N CYS A 59 -9.52 23.06 -14.13
CA CYS A 59 -8.51 22.30 -13.41
C CYS A 59 -7.97 23.15 -12.25
N VAL A 60 -8.34 22.82 -11.01
CA VAL A 60 -7.91 23.58 -9.83
C VAL A 60 -6.70 22.90 -9.18
N ILE A 61 -5.63 23.67 -8.97
CA ILE A 61 -4.43 23.23 -8.25
C ILE A 61 -4.32 24.05 -6.96
N ALA A 62 -4.04 23.38 -5.83
CA ALA A 62 -3.85 24.04 -4.53
C ALA A 62 -2.46 24.68 -4.35
N SER A 63 -1.52 24.44 -5.26
CA SER A 63 -0.16 24.97 -5.24
C SER A 63 0.03 26.15 -6.21
N LYS A 64 0.80 27.16 -5.77
CA LYS A 64 1.20 28.31 -6.59
C LYS A 64 2.22 27.88 -7.65
N LYS A 65 1.96 28.19 -8.93
CA LYS A 65 2.97 28.03 -9.99
C LYS A 65 4.14 28.97 -9.72
N VAL A 66 5.34 28.40 -9.66
CA VAL A 66 6.58 29.16 -9.51
C VAL A 66 7.26 29.21 -10.87
N ASN A 67 7.41 30.41 -11.45
CA ASN A 67 8.27 30.58 -12.62
C ASN A 67 9.73 30.55 -12.15
N ASP A 68 10.58 29.91 -12.94
CA ASP A 68 11.96 29.46 -12.68
C ASP A 68 12.79 30.17 -11.58
N MET A 69 13.55 29.31 -10.88
CA MET A 69 14.78 29.53 -10.09
C MET A 69 14.85 30.60 -8.98
N GLU A 70 13.93 31.57 -8.88
CA GLU A 70 14.10 32.68 -7.92
C GLU A 70 13.35 32.50 -6.59
N ASN A 71 12.34 31.62 -6.53
CA ASN A 71 11.59 31.42 -5.29
C ASN A 71 12.06 30.17 -4.56
N ARG A 72 13.09 30.34 -3.72
CA ARG A 72 13.41 29.37 -2.68
C ARG A 72 12.33 29.40 -1.61
N MET A 73 11.69 28.27 -1.36
CA MET A 73 10.83 28.13 -0.19
C MET A 73 11.73 28.29 1.03
N THR A 74 11.46 29.33 1.83
CA THR A 74 12.22 29.66 3.01
C THR A 74 11.38 29.31 4.23
N LEU A 75 11.84 28.33 5.00
CA LEU A 75 11.20 27.89 6.24
C LEU A 75 12.10 28.20 7.43
N ARG A 76 11.51 28.75 8.49
CA ARG A 76 12.21 29.03 9.73
C ARG A 76 11.90 27.92 10.73
N LEU A 77 12.88 27.08 11.01
CA LEU A 77 12.79 25.95 11.93
C LEU A 77 13.81 26.16 13.06
N ASN A 78 13.34 26.19 14.30
CA ASN A 78 14.19 26.29 15.50
C ASN A 78 15.26 27.40 15.48
N GLY A 79 14.94 28.55 14.89
CA GLY A 79 15.86 29.69 14.77
C GLY A 79 16.77 29.67 13.54
N SER A 80 16.85 28.53 12.84
CA SER A 80 17.56 28.37 11.58
C SER A 80 16.66 28.67 10.39
N VAL A 81 17.23 29.25 9.34
CA VAL A 81 16.54 29.53 8.07
C VAL A 81 16.99 28.48 7.06
N VAL A 82 16.05 27.66 6.60
CA VAL A 82 16.29 26.62 5.60
C VAL A 82 15.65 27.06 4.28
N GLN A 83 16.38 26.94 3.17
CA GLN A 83 15.95 27.39 1.85
C GLN A 83 16.09 26.27 0.82
N TRP A 84 15.06 26.03 0.01
CA TRP A 84 15.15 25.05 -1.08
C TRP A 84 14.31 25.41 -2.30
N TYR A 85 14.64 24.80 -3.42
CA TYR A 85 13.86 24.90 -4.64
C TYR A 85 12.61 24.03 -4.52
N TYR A 86 11.44 24.63 -4.64
CA TYR A 86 10.20 23.86 -4.74
C TYR A 86 10.09 23.29 -6.15
N VAL A 87 10.16 21.95 -6.27
CA VAL A 87 9.92 21.24 -7.53
C VAL A 87 8.47 20.76 -7.55
N GLN A 88 7.64 21.44 -8.32
CA GLN A 88 6.24 21.08 -8.55
C GLN A 88 6.16 19.71 -9.24
N GLY A 89 5.38 18.75 -8.71
CA GLY A 89 5.20 17.41 -9.30
C GLY A 89 6.00 16.28 -8.64
N SER A 90 6.90 16.59 -7.71
CA SER A 90 7.79 15.61 -7.04
C SER A 90 7.10 14.51 -6.22
N ALA A 91 5.78 14.59 -6.00
CA ALA A 91 5.00 13.58 -5.30
C ALA A 91 3.90 12.92 -6.16
N ASP A 92 3.70 13.35 -7.41
CA ASP A 92 2.57 12.91 -8.26
C ASP A 92 3.01 12.21 -9.55
N ASP A 93 4.26 12.41 -9.99
CA ASP A 93 4.85 11.61 -11.07
C ASP A 93 5.56 10.39 -10.46
N HIS A 94 5.00 9.21 -10.75
CA HIS A 94 5.53 7.85 -10.61
C HIS A 94 7.02 7.75 -10.22
N GLU A 95 7.31 6.86 -9.26
CA GLU A 95 8.55 6.31 -8.64
C GLU A 95 9.86 6.21 -9.49
N LEU A 96 10.04 7.01 -10.54
CA LEU A 96 11.18 7.07 -11.45
C LEU A 96 12.47 7.57 -10.76
N TRP A 97 12.37 8.13 -9.55
CA TRP A 97 13.52 8.45 -8.71
C TRP A 97 14.11 7.21 -8.01
N LEU A 98 13.38 6.10 -7.99
CA LEU A 98 13.80 4.86 -7.36
C LEU A 98 14.40 3.91 -8.40
N THR A 99 15.63 4.18 -8.83
CA THR A 99 16.33 3.28 -9.75
C THR A 99 16.76 2.01 -9.02
N ASN A 100 16.96 0.91 -9.77
CA ASN A 100 17.50 -0.35 -9.21
C ASN A 100 18.91 -0.18 -8.61
N GLU A 101 19.57 0.96 -8.87
CA GLU A 101 20.87 1.32 -8.34
C GLU A 101 20.80 1.73 -6.86
N ILE A 102 19.61 2.09 -6.36
CA ILE A 102 19.38 2.50 -4.98
C ILE A 102 18.77 1.34 -4.20
N CYS A 103 19.48 0.87 -3.17
CA CYS A 103 19.09 -0.26 -2.30
C CYS A 103 18.67 -1.50 -3.11
N GLU A 104 19.32 -1.77 -4.25
CA GLU A 104 18.97 -2.88 -5.16
C GLU A 104 17.50 -2.85 -5.65
N GLY A 105 16.90 -1.67 -5.75
CA GLY A 105 15.49 -1.50 -6.08
C GLY A 105 14.53 -1.92 -4.95
N LYS A 106 15.03 -2.07 -3.72
CA LYS A 106 14.27 -2.46 -2.52
C LYS A 106 14.02 -1.29 -1.57
N LEU A 107 14.27 -0.06 -2.01
CA LEU A 107 13.92 1.11 -1.24
C LEU A 107 12.39 1.29 -1.21
N ASP A 108 11.77 0.86 -0.14
CA ASP A 108 10.36 1.12 0.13
C ASP A 108 10.20 2.21 1.22
N PRO A 109 8.98 2.77 1.41
CA PRO A 109 8.76 3.77 2.44
C PRO A 109 9.12 3.31 3.85
N ARG A 110 8.90 2.04 4.21
CA ARG A 110 9.23 1.53 5.55
C ARG A 110 10.74 1.54 5.75
N PHE A 111 11.50 1.04 4.77
CA PHE A 111 12.96 1.04 4.83
C PHE A 111 13.51 2.47 4.92
N PHE A 112 12.96 3.39 4.12
CA PHE A 112 13.35 4.80 4.18
C PHE A 112 13.15 5.39 5.58
N TRP A 113 11.95 5.31 6.13
CA TRP A 113 11.64 5.95 7.42
C TRP A 113 12.35 5.28 8.61
N ASN A 114 12.56 3.97 8.56
CA ASN A 114 13.12 3.23 9.69
C ASN A 114 14.66 3.21 9.72
N HIS A 115 15.32 3.41 8.57
CA HIS A 115 16.78 3.23 8.47
C HIS A 115 17.50 4.42 7.84
N ILE A 116 16.93 5.03 6.80
CA ILE A 116 17.55 6.17 6.11
C ILE A 116 17.26 7.46 6.87
N TYR A 117 16.00 7.70 7.22
CA TYR A 117 15.58 8.92 7.92
C TYR A 117 16.16 9.03 9.34
N THR A 118 16.50 7.89 9.96
CA THR A 118 17.14 7.86 11.27
C THR A 118 18.67 7.99 11.19
N SER A 119 19.24 8.01 9.99
CA SER A 119 20.70 8.06 9.81
C SER A 119 21.21 9.50 9.90
N SER A 120 22.04 9.77 10.89
CA SER A 120 22.74 11.07 11.06
C SER A 120 23.74 11.37 9.94
N ASP A 121 24.04 10.39 9.09
CA ASP A 121 24.93 10.53 7.93
C ASP A 121 24.22 11.11 6.70
N ILE A 122 22.89 11.10 6.71
CA ILE A 122 22.02 11.54 5.62
C ILE A 122 21.15 12.70 6.10
N ILE A 123 20.55 12.58 7.29
CA ILE A 123 19.65 13.57 7.87
C ILE A 123 20.39 14.48 8.85
N ASP A 124 20.30 15.79 8.62
CA ASP A 124 20.74 16.83 9.55
C ASP A 124 19.83 16.83 10.80
N PRO A 125 20.36 16.56 12.00
CA PRO A 125 19.56 16.51 13.21
C PRO A 125 18.98 17.87 13.62
N ASN A 126 19.49 18.98 13.08
CA ASN A 126 18.99 20.32 13.41
C ASN A 126 17.76 20.70 12.57
N SER A 127 17.77 20.32 11.29
CA SER A 127 16.67 20.62 10.35
C SER A 127 15.71 19.45 10.13
N ASN A 128 16.10 18.22 10.50
CA ASN A 128 15.42 16.97 10.17
C ASN A 128 15.24 16.75 8.66
N MET A 129 16.17 17.27 7.86
CA MET A 129 16.19 17.20 6.40
C MET A 129 17.48 16.52 5.90
N ILE A 130 17.49 16.06 4.65
CA ILE A 130 18.72 15.58 4.02
C ILE A 130 19.73 16.75 3.92
N TYR A 131 21.01 16.49 4.23
CA TYR A 131 22.07 17.49 4.10
C TYR A 131 22.12 18.09 2.69
N ASP A 132 22.14 19.41 2.60
CA ASP A 132 22.17 20.18 1.34
C ASP A 132 23.48 20.03 0.55
N TRP A 133 24.58 19.73 1.25
CA TRP A 133 25.89 19.46 0.64
C TRP A 133 26.03 18.02 0.13
N LEU A 134 25.04 17.15 0.37
CA LEU A 134 25.10 15.76 -0.06
C LEU A 134 24.65 15.65 -1.52
N GLY A 135 25.62 15.52 -2.43
CA GLY A 135 25.32 15.28 -3.85
C GLY A 135 24.73 13.90 -4.11
N ASP A 136 24.06 13.74 -5.25
CA ASP A 136 23.33 12.52 -5.63
C ASP A 136 24.16 11.24 -5.47
N ASP A 137 25.39 11.21 -6.01
CA ASP A 137 26.27 10.03 -5.91
C ASP A 137 26.61 9.66 -4.46
N GLN A 138 26.81 10.66 -3.61
CA GLN A 138 27.13 10.46 -2.19
C GLN A 138 25.90 9.98 -1.41
N LEU A 139 24.73 10.52 -1.72
CA LEU A 139 23.46 10.09 -1.15
C LEU A 139 23.19 8.63 -1.51
N ILE A 140 23.31 8.27 -2.78
CA ILE A 140 23.12 6.89 -3.27
C ILE A 140 24.12 5.95 -2.57
N ALA A 141 25.40 6.30 -2.50
CA ALA A 141 26.41 5.48 -1.83
C ALA A 141 26.11 5.25 -0.35
N LYS A 142 25.66 6.29 0.38
CA LYS A 142 25.27 6.17 1.79
C LYS A 142 24.01 5.30 1.96
N MET A 143 22.99 5.51 1.14
CA MET A 143 21.76 4.70 1.17
C MET A 143 22.07 3.22 0.90
N ASN A 144 22.92 2.94 -0.09
CA ASN A 144 23.37 1.59 -0.40
C ASN A 144 24.17 0.97 0.74
N SER A 145 25.05 1.72 1.41
CA SER A 145 25.76 1.22 2.57
C SER A 145 24.83 0.85 3.73
N ILE A 146 23.80 1.66 3.99
CA ILE A 146 22.78 1.36 5.01
C ILE A 146 22.01 0.08 4.63
N TRP A 147 21.65 -0.07 3.35
CA TRP A 147 21.03 -1.28 2.83
C TRP A 147 21.90 -2.51 3.00
N THR A 148 23.18 -2.46 2.60
CA THR A 148 24.10 -3.59 2.74
C THR A 148 24.24 -4.03 4.20
N ASN A 149 24.39 -3.07 5.13
CA ASN A 149 24.46 -3.39 6.56
C ASN A 149 23.16 -4.02 7.07
N TYR A 150 22.01 -3.51 6.64
CA TYR A 150 20.70 -4.07 6.97
C TYR A 150 20.52 -5.49 6.41
N ALA A 151 20.86 -5.72 5.14
CA ALA A 151 20.80 -7.01 4.48
C ALA A 151 21.77 -8.02 5.12
N GLN A 152 22.94 -7.56 5.55
CA GLN A 152 23.90 -8.37 6.31
C GLN A 152 23.34 -8.76 7.67
N LEU A 153 22.72 -7.82 8.40
CA LEU A 153 22.04 -8.11 9.67
C LEU A 153 20.87 -9.09 9.50
N LEU A 154 20.12 -8.99 8.40
CA LEU A 154 19.06 -9.95 8.05
C LEU A 154 19.64 -11.35 7.80
N SER A 155 20.80 -11.44 7.14
CA SER A 155 21.44 -12.73 6.83
C SER A 155 22.26 -13.32 7.98
N THR A 156 22.70 -12.51 8.96
CA THR A 156 23.32 -13.03 10.20
C THR A 156 22.30 -13.45 11.26
N LYS A 157 21.05 -12.96 11.16
CA LYS A 157 19.91 -13.38 11.96
C LYS A 157 19.16 -14.52 11.25
N ASN A 158 19.77 -15.70 11.21
CA ASN A 158 19.12 -16.98 10.87
C ASN A 158 18.01 -17.35 11.89
N GLY A 159 16.95 -16.55 12.00
CA GLY A 159 15.88 -16.82 12.96
C GLY A 159 14.93 -15.66 13.21
N ILE A 160 14.70 -14.78 12.24
CA ILE A 160 13.54 -13.88 12.30
C ILE A 160 12.58 -14.30 11.20
N LEU A 161 11.58 -15.09 11.61
CA LEU A 161 10.34 -15.18 10.88
C LEU A 161 9.88 -13.77 10.49
N PRO A 162 9.69 -13.49 9.20
CA PRO A 162 9.40 -12.15 8.75
C PRO A 162 7.96 -11.82 9.12
N ASP A 163 7.78 -10.74 9.87
CA ASP A 163 6.56 -9.94 9.90
C ASP A 163 5.28 -10.81 9.78
N ILE A 164 4.90 -11.46 10.88
CA ILE A 164 3.68 -12.26 10.99
C ILE A 164 2.78 -11.59 12.02
N SER A 165 1.50 -11.47 11.70
CA SER A 165 0.49 -10.81 12.52
C SER A 165 -0.58 -11.80 12.95
N ASN A 166 -0.95 -11.80 14.24
CA ASN A 166 -2.10 -12.53 14.73
C ASN A 166 -3.38 -11.75 14.39
N VAL A 167 -4.39 -12.46 13.89
CA VAL A 167 -5.70 -11.90 13.54
C VAL A 167 -6.58 -11.95 14.79
N ASP A 168 -6.28 -11.13 15.78
CA ASP A 168 -6.96 -11.13 17.07
C ASP A 168 -7.52 -9.75 17.41
N LYS A 169 -8.62 -9.73 18.18
CA LYS A 169 -9.00 -8.56 18.98
C LYS A 169 -8.46 -8.73 20.40
N GLU A 170 -8.52 -7.66 21.20
CA GLU A 170 -8.07 -7.69 22.61
C GLU A 170 -8.71 -8.85 23.38
N ASP A 171 -10.03 -9.04 23.20
CA ASP A 171 -10.80 -10.04 23.93
C ASP A 171 -11.03 -11.36 23.17
N ASN A 172 -10.76 -11.41 21.86
CA ASN A 172 -11.09 -12.55 21.01
C ASN A 172 -9.90 -13.04 20.20
N LYS A 173 -9.58 -14.34 20.37
CA LYS A 173 -8.49 -15.04 19.68
C LYS A 173 -9.04 -15.91 18.58
N THR A 174 -8.66 -15.64 17.33
CA THR A 174 -9.12 -16.46 16.18
C THR A 174 -8.25 -17.70 15.97
N GLY A 175 -7.02 -17.68 16.48
CA GLY A 175 -6.02 -18.71 16.15
C GLY A 175 -5.52 -18.63 14.70
N ILE A 176 -5.86 -17.56 13.97
CA ILE A 176 -5.38 -17.32 12.61
C ILE A 176 -4.22 -16.32 12.67
N SER A 177 -3.12 -16.67 12.01
CA SER A 177 -1.96 -15.80 11.84
C SER A 177 -1.58 -15.73 10.37
N PHE A 178 -1.02 -14.60 9.95
CA PHE A 178 -0.54 -14.47 8.57
C PHE A 178 0.63 -13.52 8.45
N GLY A 179 1.47 -13.74 7.44
CA GLY A 179 2.67 -12.93 7.26
C GLY A 179 3.45 -13.24 6.00
N ILE A 180 4.71 -12.83 6.01
CA ILE A 180 5.61 -12.91 4.87
C ILE A 180 6.64 -14.03 5.11
N ILE A 181 6.97 -14.78 4.06
CA ILE A 181 8.09 -15.71 4.03
C ILE A 181 9.14 -15.23 3.04
N ASN A 182 10.33 -14.91 3.53
CA ASN A 182 11.44 -14.38 2.73
C ASN A 182 12.65 -15.32 2.66
N SER A 183 12.55 -16.47 3.32
CA SER A 183 13.56 -17.51 3.43
C SER A 183 12.86 -18.82 3.82
N SER A 184 13.44 -19.97 3.50
CA SER A 184 12.95 -21.25 4.04
C SER A 184 13.22 -21.30 5.53
N VAL A 185 12.21 -21.71 6.31
CA VAL A 185 12.26 -21.65 7.78
C VAL A 185 12.06 -23.03 8.39
N GLU A 186 12.86 -23.35 9.40
CA GLU A 186 12.67 -24.56 10.20
C GLU A 186 11.38 -24.48 11.02
N TYR A 187 10.59 -25.56 11.06
CA TYR A 187 9.34 -25.60 11.82
C TYR A 187 9.54 -25.31 13.31
N ALA A 188 10.70 -25.69 13.88
CA ALA A 188 11.02 -25.38 15.27
C ALA A 188 11.13 -23.87 15.51
N GLU A 189 11.75 -23.13 14.59
CA GLU A 189 11.87 -21.67 14.67
C GLU A 189 10.50 -21.00 14.55
N LEU A 190 9.61 -21.58 13.73
CA LEU A 190 8.20 -21.18 13.63
C LEU A 190 7.47 -21.22 14.96
N VAL A 191 7.56 -22.36 15.65
CA VAL A 191 6.90 -22.60 16.93
C VAL A 191 7.50 -21.71 18.03
N ASP A 192 8.82 -21.59 18.08
CA ASP A 192 9.52 -20.80 19.09
C ASP A 192 9.19 -19.31 18.99
N ALA A 193 9.14 -18.77 17.78
CA ALA A 193 8.81 -17.37 17.56
C ALA A 193 7.36 -17.04 17.91
N PHE A 194 6.42 -17.97 17.68
CA PHE A 194 5.00 -17.74 17.94
C PHE A 194 4.54 -18.15 19.34
N LYS A 195 5.44 -18.71 20.18
CA LYS A 195 5.16 -19.16 21.55
C LYS A 195 3.85 -19.95 21.65
N GLY A 196 3.55 -20.74 20.62
CA GLY A 196 2.26 -21.36 20.42
C GLY A 196 2.35 -22.49 19.41
N ASN A 197 1.38 -23.40 19.45
CA ASN A 197 1.28 -24.45 18.44
C ASN A 197 0.72 -23.86 17.17
N VAL A 198 1.42 -24.09 16.07
CA VAL A 198 0.88 -23.95 14.72
C VAL A 198 0.61 -25.35 14.21
N ASP A 199 -0.66 -25.71 14.07
CA ASP A 199 -1.07 -27.05 13.65
C ASP A 199 -1.23 -27.13 12.12
N GLN A 200 -1.51 -26.01 11.46
CA GLN A 200 -1.66 -25.93 10.02
C GLN A 200 -0.91 -24.73 9.45
N VAL A 201 -0.06 -24.96 8.47
CA VAL A 201 0.69 -23.89 7.78
C VAL A 201 0.36 -23.93 6.29
N ILE A 202 0.00 -22.78 5.73
CA ILE A 202 -0.22 -22.60 4.30
C ILE A 202 0.87 -21.69 3.78
N VAL A 203 1.61 -22.14 2.77
CA VAL A 203 2.72 -21.40 2.16
C VAL A 203 2.40 -21.14 0.70
N PHE A 204 2.33 -19.87 0.32
CA PHE A 204 2.27 -19.41 -1.05
C PHE A 204 3.63 -18.88 -1.47
N SER A 205 4.49 -19.78 -1.95
CA SER A 205 5.85 -19.43 -2.36
C SER A 205 6.38 -20.40 -3.41
N THR A 206 7.09 -19.85 -4.39
CA THR A 206 7.86 -20.57 -5.39
C THR A 206 9.28 -20.90 -4.93
N LYS A 207 9.79 -20.21 -3.91
CA LYS A 207 11.21 -20.25 -3.49
C LYS A 207 11.43 -20.82 -2.09
N TYR A 208 10.48 -20.61 -1.20
CA TYR A 208 10.65 -20.86 0.23
C TYR A 208 9.67 -21.91 0.72
N GLU A 209 10.10 -22.66 1.72
CA GLU A 209 9.37 -23.81 2.26
C GLU A 209 9.57 -23.92 3.78
N ILE A 210 8.68 -24.66 4.43
CA ILE A 210 8.82 -25.01 5.84
C ILE A 210 9.60 -26.32 5.95
N LEU A 211 10.76 -26.25 6.57
CA LEU A 211 11.64 -27.38 6.78
C LEU A 211 11.20 -28.18 8.03
N ASN A 212 11.27 -29.51 7.94
CA ASN A 212 11.00 -30.43 9.04
C ASN A 212 9.66 -30.23 9.80
N PRO A 213 8.50 -30.18 9.11
CA PRO A 213 7.20 -29.98 9.75
C PRO A 213 6.77 -31.23 10.53
N ARG A 214 7.24 -31.37 11.78
CA ARG A 214 7.02 -32.59 12.57
C ARG A 214 5.56 -32.81 12.95
N LYS A 215 4.87 -31.75 13.37
CA LYS A 215 3.51 -31.82 13.94
C LYS A 215 2.47 -31.06 13.13
N ALA A 216 2.90 -30.10 12.30
CA ALA A 216 1.99 -29.30 11.51
C ALA A 216 1.66 -29.94 10.16
N LYS A 217 0.41 -29.80 9.73
CA LYS A 217 0.01 -30.04 8.35
C LYS A 217 0.40 -28.85 7.49
N VAL A 218 1.35 -29.05 6.57
CA VAL A 218 1.84 -27.99 5.68
C VAL A 218 1.21 -28.13 4.30
N PHE A 219 0.60 -27.06 3.82
CA PHE A 219 0.07 -26.93 2.47
C PHE A 219 0.93 -25.96 1.70
N HIS A 220 1.69 -26.46 0.72
CA HIS A 220 2.57 -25.64 -0.09
C HIS A 220 2.01 -25.50 -1.50
N TYR A 221 1.81 -24.25 -1.93
CA TYR A 221 1.39 -23.91 -3.27
C TYR A 221 2.42 -22.98 -3.92
N SER A 222 3.03 -23.47 -4.99
CA SER A 222 3.96 -22.70 -5.81
C SER A 222 3.19 -21.71 -6.69
N LEU A 223 3.07 -20.47 -6.22
CA LEU A 223 2.35 -19.38 -6.89
C LEU A 223 3.27 -18.18 -7.05
N GLU A 224 3.43 -17.69 -8.28
CA GLU A 224 4.17 -16.45 -8.57
C GLU A 224 3.39 -15.24 -8.03
N SER A 225 4.05 -14.22 -7.49
CA SER A 225 3.36 -13.00 -7.07
C SER A 225 2.71 -12.25 -8.26
N GLY A 226 1.53 -11.67 -8.04
CA GLY A 226 0.86 -10.79 -9.01
C GLY A 226 -0.46 -11.30 -9.61
N LYS A 227 -0.86 -10.72 -10.75
CA LYS A 227 -2.23 -10.86 -11.31
C LYS A 227 -2.60 -12.27 -11.76
N LYS A 228 -1.61 -13.15 -12.03
CA LYS A 228 -1.85 -14.53 -12.50
C LYS A 228 -2.18 -15.46 -11.35
N SER A 229 -1.44 -15.41 -10.25
CA SER A 229 -1.68 -16.25 -9.06
C SER A 229 -3.01 -15.98 -8.41
N SER A 230 -3.47 -14.72 -8.41
CA SER A 230 -4.80 -14.40 -7.90
C SER A 230 -5.90 -15.19 -8.63
N ARG A 231 -5.74 -15.50 -9.92
CA ARG A 231 -6.70 -16.35 -10.67
C ARG A 231 -6.54 -17.83 -10.33
N GLN A 232 -5.31 -18.33 -10.24
CA GLN A 232 -5.02 -19.73 -9.87
C GLN A 232 -5.58 -20.09 -8.51
N LEU A 233 -5.67 -19.12 -7.59
CA LEU A 233 -6.32 -19.33 -6.29
C LEU A 233 -7.77 -19.80 -6.39
N ARG A 234 -8.51 -19.48 -7.46
CA ARG A 234 -9.89 -19.94 -7.65
C ARG A 234 -9.98 -21.46 -7.80
N ASP A 235 -8.93 -22.07 -8.35
CA ASP A 235 -8.85 -23.51 -8.51
C ASP A 235 -8.30 -24.18 -7.24
N ILE A 236 -7.47 -23.45 -6.48
CA ILE A 236 -6.88 -23.92 -5.23
C ILE A 236 -7.90 -23.90 -4.08
N PHE A 237 -8.72 -22.84 -3.95
CA PHE A 237 -9.64 -22.68 -2.82
C PHE A 237 -10.61 -23.85 -2.61
N PRO A 238 -11.28 -24.41 -3.65
CA PRO A 238 -12.15 -25.56 -3.49
C PRO A 238 -11.45 -26.81 -2.96
N VAL A 239 -10.13 -26.92 -3.16
CA VAL A 239 -9.33 -28.05 -2.70
C VAL A 239 -8.73 -27.78 -1.33
N LEU A 240 -8.17 -26.59 -1.11
CA LEU A 240 -7.47 -26.21 0.11
C LEU A 240 -8.43 -26.06 1.29
N LEU A 241 -9.46 -25.22 1.15
CA LEU A 241 -10.28 -24.80 2.29
C LEU A 241 -11.02 -25.94 2.98
N PRO A 242 -11.59 -26.95 2.28
CA PRO A 242 -12.20 -28.10 2.95
C PRO A 242 -11.22 -28.99 3.73
N GLN A 243 -9.92 -28.87 3.47
CA GLN A 243 -8.89 -29.64 4.18
C GLN A 243 -8.40 -28.96 5.46
N LEU A 244 -8.82 -27.71 5.70
CA LEU A 244 -8.44 -26.93 6.86
C LEU A 244 -9.41 -27.20 8.01
N ASP A 245 -8.86 -27.52 9.19
CA ASP A 245 -9.63 -27.56 10.42
C ASP A 245 -9.63 -26.17 11.07
N THR A 246 -10.75 -25.46 11.02
CA THR A 246 -10.87 -24.11 11.59
C THR A 246 -10.88 -24.09 13.12
N ASN A 247 -10.87 -25.26 13.78
CA ASN A 247 -10.68 -25.37 15.23
C ASN A 247 -9.21 -25.31 15.66
N LEU A 248 -8.29 -25.55 14.73
CA LEU A 248 -6.87 -25.58 15.01
C LEU A 248 -6.21 -24.27 14.57
N PRO A 249 -5.09 -23.85 15.20
CA PRO A 249 -4.34 -22.69 14.78
C PRO A 249 -3.84 -22.82 13.33
N ILE A 250 -4.13 -21.81 12.52
CA ILE A 250 -3.77 -21.73 11.09
C ILE A 250 -2.82 -20.57 10.87
N MET A 251 -1.71 -20.84 10.20
CA MET A 251 -0.77 -19.83 9.74
C MET A 251 -0.75 -19.75 8.22
N VAL A 252 -0.81 -18.55 7.66
CA VAL A 252 -0.78 -18.31 6.22
C VAL A 252 0.39 -17.41 5.83
N LEU A 253 1.30 -17.90 5.00
CA LEU A 253 2.53 -17.21 4.61
C LEU A 253 2.54 -16.96 3.09
N GLY A 254 2.92 -15.75 2.68
CA GLY A 254 3.15 -15.37 1.28
C GLY A 254 4.53 -14.74 1.07
N GLU A 255 5.06 -14.69 -0.15
CA GLU A 255 6.41 -14.15 -0.41
C GLU A 255 6.57 -12.64 -0.21
N ASP A 256 5.46 -11.91 -0.20
CA ASP A 256 5.41 -10.46 -0.15
C ASP A 256 4.21 -9.99 0.67
N ASP A 257 4.17 -8.68 0.91
CA ASP A 257 3.05 -7.94 1.52
C ASP A 257 1.73 -8.09 0.75
N THR A 258 1.72 -8.84 -0.35
CA THR A 258 0.57 -8.89 -1.25
C THR A 258 -0.50 -9.82 -0.71
N ASP A 259 -1.72 -9.37 -0.95
CA ASP A 259 -2.87 -10.14 -1.41
C ASP A 259 -3.05 -11.58 -0.88
N LEU A 260 -2.21 -12.54 -1.32
CA LEU A 260 -2.50 -13.98 -1.32
C LEU A 260 -2.81 -14.53 0.07
N ALA A 261 -1.94 -14.25 1.05
CA ALA A 261 -2.16 -14.68 2.43
C ALA A 261 -3.42 -14.02 3.01
N ALA A 262 -3.62 -12.72 2.74
CA ALA A 262 -4.79 -11.98 3.19
C ALA A 262 -6.10 -12.53 2.58
N LEU A 263 -6.14 -13.06 1.34
CA LEU A 263 -7.38 -13.67 0.80
C LEU A 263 -7.84 -14.84 1.65
N VAL A 264 -6.93 -15.76 1.96
CA VAL A 264 -7.27 -16.98 2.69
C VAL A 264 -7.81 -16.58 4.06
N VAL A 265 -7.14 -15.66 4.74
CA VAL A 265 -7.60 -15.08 6.01
C VAL A 265 -8.99 -14.48 5.84
N LEU A 266 -9.25 -13.67 4.81
CA LEU A 266 -10.56 -13.07 4.58
C LEU A 266 -11.66 -14.10 4.35
N ILE A 267 -11.38 -15.18 3.63
CA ILE A 267 -12.36 -16.25 3.40
C ILE A 267 -12.66 -16.99 4.72
N LEU A 268 -11.60 -17.34 5.48
CA LEU A 268 -11.73 -17.99 6.78
C LEU A 268 -12.55 -17.13 7.76
N LEU A 269 -12.23 -15.84 7.86
CA LEU A 269 -12.98 -14.88 8.66
C LEU A 269 -14.43 -14.78 8.21
N SER A 270 -14.67 -14.59 6.91
CA SER A 270 -16.01 -14.36 6.37
C SER A 270 -16.93 -15.59 6.46
N GLN A 271 -16.38 -16.79 6.56
CA GLN A 271 -17.14 -18.03 6.72
C GLN A 271 -17.37 -18.41 8.19
N ASN A 272 -16.43 -18.10 9.08
CA ASN A 272 -16.40 -18.69 10.43
C ASN A 272 -16.51 -17.68 11.57
N TYR A 273 -16.42 -16.39 11.30
CA TYR A 273 -16.32 -15.34 12.33
C TYR A 273 -17.28 -14.17 12.05
N ASP A 274 -17.77 -13.57 13.13
CA ASP A 274 -18.52 -12.31 13.08
C ASP A 274 -17.59 -11.08 13.12
N ASP A 275 -18.17 -9.89 13.11
CA ASP A 275 -17.43 -8.62 13.11
C ASP A 275 -16.60 -8.39 14.39
N ASP A 276 -16.88 -9.16 15.45
CA ASP A 276 -16.11 -9.16 16.69
C ASP A 276 -15.04 -10.23 16.77
N TRP A 277 -14.87 -10.97 15.66
CA TRP A 277 -14.00 -12.13 15.58
C TRP A 277 -14.34 -13.18 16.64
N CYS A 278 -15.60 -13.20 17.06
CA CYS A 278 -16.18 -14.32 17.77
C CYS A 278 -16.52 -15.41 16.74
N ARG A 279 -16.26 -16.66 17.12
CA ARG A 279 -16.52 -17.77 16.22
C ARG A 279 -18.02 -18.04 16.11
N CYS A 280 -18.50 -18.08 14.87
CA CYS A 280 -19.88 -18.38 14.57
C CYS A 280 -20.18 -19.86 14.83
N GLN A 281 -21.31 -20.15 15.49
CA GLN A 281 -21.76 -21.53 15.73
C GLN A 281 -22.12 -22.29 14.44
N ARG A 282 -22.46 -21.55 13.37
CA ARG A 282 -22.72 -22.10 12.03
C ARG A 282 -21.90 -21.33 11.02
N GLN A 283 -21.35 -22.06 10.06
CA GLN A 283 -20.64 -21.47 8.94
C GLN A 283 -21.59 -20.53 8.18
N GLN A 284 -21.19 -19.27 8.05
CA GLN A 284 -21.97 -18.26 7.37
C GLN A 284 -21.77 -18.38 5.86
N ARG A 285 -22.84 -18.14 5.08
CA ARG A 285 -22.70 -17.93 3.64
C ARG A 285 -22.17 -16.51 3.46
N PRO A 286 -20.90 -16.32 3.07
CA PRO A 286 -20.35 -14.98 3.05
C PRO A 286 -20.93 -14.19 1.88
N ASN A 287 -21.00 -12.87 2.05
CA ASN A 287 -21.43 -11.95 1.00
C ASN A 287 -20.39 -10.82 0.86
N LYS A 288 -20.56 -9.98 -0.16
CA LYS A 288 -19.67 -8.84 -0.45
C LYS A 288 -19.47 -7.92 0.75
N ASP A 289 -20.51 -7.72 1.55
CA ASP A 289 -20.47 -6.79 2.67
C ASP A 289 -19.75 -7.39 3.87
N THR A 290 -19.92 -8.69 4.14
CA THR A 290 -19.13 -9.42 5.14
C THR A 290 -17.64 -9.42 4.79
N VAL A 291 -17.27 -9.68 3.53
CA VAL A 291 -15.87 -9.61 3.08
C VAL A 291 -15.30 -8.21 3.26
N ARG A 292 -16.05 -7.16 2.91
CA ARG A 292 -15.64 -5.76 3.10
C ARG A 292 -15.50 -5.36 4.56
N ARG A 293 -16.34 -5.89 5.46
CA ARG A 293 -16.24 -5.64 6.90
C ARG A 293 -14.98 -6.28 7.47
N HIS A 294 -14.74 -7.55 7.18
CA HIS A 294 -13.53 -8.26 7.60
C HIS A 294 -12.25 -7.65 7.03
N LEU A 295 -12.25 -7.20 5.77
CA LEU A 295 -11.11 -6.48 5.20
C LEU A 295 -10.79 -5.20 5.96
N ARG A 296 -11.81 -4.41 6.33
CA ARG A 296 -11.60 -3.20 7.14
C ARG A 296 -11.01 -3.50 8.52
N LEU A 297 -11.46 -4.58 9.15
CA LEU A 297 -10.90 -5.02 10.43
C LEU A 297 -9.47 -5.53 10.29
N LEU A 298 -9.20 -6.31 9.25
CA LEU A 298 -7.87 -6.86 8.96
C LEU A 298 -6.84 -5.75 8.69
N LEU A 299 -7.25 -4.64 8.06
CA LEU A 299 -6.42 -3.45 7.85
C LEU A 299 -5.92 -2.81 9.16
N ASN A 300 -6.64 -3.00 10.27
CA ASN A 300 -6.20 -2.52 11.59
C ASN A 300 -5.13 -3.42 12.21
N VAL A 301 -5.09 -4.71 11.84
CA VAL A 301 -4.05 -5.65 12.28
C VAL A 301 -2.78 -5.47 11.46
N ARG A 302 -2.92 -5.37 10.14
CA ARG A 302 -1.79 -5.17 9.23
C ARG A 302 -2.25 -4.43 8.00
N ARG A 303 -1.41 -3.52 7.50
CA ARG A 303 -1.61 -2.89 6.19
C ARG A 303 -1.49 -3.94 5.09
N VAL A 304 -2.63 -4.48 4.67
CA VAL A 304 -2.78 -5.35 3.51
C VAL A 304 -3.36 -4.54 2.36
N ASN A 305 -2.91 -4.76 1.13
CA ASN A 305 -3.45 -4.05 -0.04
C ASN A 305 -3.91 -5.02 -1.13
N PRO A 306 -4.94 -5.85 -0.87
CA PRO A 306 -5.45 -6.82 -1.84
C PRO A 306 -5.83 -6.14 -3.16
N SER A 307 -5.18 -6.53 -4.26
CA SER A 307 -5.50 -6.03 -5.60
C SER A 307 -6.95 -6.32 -6.01
N ARG A 308 -7.44 -5.57 -6.99
CA ARG A 308 -8.79 -5.79 -7.54
C ARG A 308 -9.00 -7.22 -8.04
N ASN A 309 -7.99 -7.81 -8.70
CA ASN A 309 -8.07 -9.18 -9.21
C ASN A 309 -8.14 -10.21 -8.09
N THR A 310 -7.41 -9.95 -7.02
CA THR A 310 -7.45 -10.71 -5.77
C THR A 310 -8.84 -10.69 -5.15
N LEU A 311 -9.43 -9.51 -4.93
CA LEU A 311 -10.78 -9.41 -4.38
C LEU A 311 -11.83 -10.05 -5.30
N GLN A 312 -11.64 -10.01 -6.63
CA GLN A 312 -12.51 -10.72 -7.56
C GLN A 312 -12.44 -12.24 -7.37
N SER A 313 -11.27 -12.80 -7.04
CA SER A 313 -11.14 -14.24 -6.79
C SER A 313 -11.76 -14.68 -5.47
N VAL A 314 -11.67 -13.87 -4.42
CA VAL A 314 -12.45 -14.09 -3.18
C VAL A 314 -13.94 -14.14 -3.51
N ASN A 315 -14.44 -13.12 -4.23
CA ASN A 315 -15.85 -13.06 -4.60
C ASN A 315 -16.28 -14.23 -5.49
N ALA A 316 -15.44 -14.65 -6.45
CA ALA A 316 -15.76 -15.78 -7.33
C ALA A 316 -15.82 -17.13 -6.61
N TYR A 317 -15.12 -17.27 -5.48
CA TYR A 317 -15.19 -18.49 -4.66
C TYR A 317 -16.38 -18.46 -3.69
N ILE A 318 -16.66 -17.28 -3.11
CA ILE A 318 -17.70 -17.10 -2.10
C ILE A 318 -19.12 -17.05 -2.72
N MET A 319 -19.25 -16.53 -3.95
CA MET A 319 -20.53 -16.29 -4.64
C MET A 319 -20.82 -17.34 -5.69
#